data_AF-A0A6I4MPU6-F1
#
_entry.id   AF-A0A6I4MPU6-F1
#
_cell.length_a   1.000
_cell.length_b   1.000
_cell.length_c   1.000
_cell.angle_alpha   90.00
_cell.angle_beta   90.00
_cell.angle_gamma   90.00
#
_symmetry.space_group_name_H-M   'P 1'
#
loop_
_entity.id
_entity.type
_entity.pdbx_description
1 polymer ?
#
loop_
_entity_poly.entity_id
_entity_poly.type
_entity_poly.pdbx_seq_one_letter_code
_entity_poly.pdbx_strand_id
1 'polypeptide(L)' 'MYARIRGRSRAPPGGITTYAIDDLYVEIAYLAYHFHWPLAEILDLDHIERRRYAAEIGTIIQLTARE' A
#
# COMPACT_ATOMS: atom_id res chain seq x y z
N MET A 1 10.58 -5.83 10.13
CA MET A 1 9.89 -7.10 9.80
C MET A 1 8.45 -6.87 9.30
N TYR A 2 8.21 -5.94 8.37
CA TYR A 2 6.96 -5.81 7.57
C TYR A 2 7.21 -6.08 6.07
N ALA A 3 8.35 -6.72 5.78
CA ALA A 3 8.76 -7.13 4.45
C ALA A 3 8.07 -8.46 4.08
N ARG A 4 6.81 -8.38 3.66
CA ARG A 4 6.19 -9.25 2.64
C ARG A 4 4.74 -8.81 2.40
N ILE A 5 4.53 -7.66 1.75
CA ILE A 5 3.26 -7.43 1.05
C ILE A 5 3.30 -8.28 -0.23
N ARG A 6 3.14 -9.60 -0.08
CA ARG A 6 2.74 -10.50 -1.16
C ARG A 6 1.28 -10.89 -0.93
N GLY A 7 0.39 -9.96 -1.24
CA GLY A 7 -0.96 -10.30 -1.63
C GLY A 7 -0.89 -10.95 -3.01
N ARG A 8 -0.79 -12.29 -3.06
CA ARG A 8 -0.98 -13.02 -4.31
C ARG A 8 -2.47 -13.04 -4.62
N SER A 9 -2.99 -11.95 -5.16
CA SER A 9 -4.34 -11.93 -5.73
C SER A 9 -4.27 -12.63 -7.09
N ARG A 10 -4.49 -13.94 -7.09
CA ARG A 10 -4.69 -14.71 -8.33
C ARG A 10 -6.11 -14.40 -8.82
N ALA A 11 -6.25 -13.38 -9.66
CA ALA A 11 -7.49 -13.12 -10.38
C ALA A 11 -7.70 -14.21 -11.46
N PRO A 12 -8.91 -14.76 -11.64
CA PRO A 12 -9.25 -15.52 -12.84
C PRO A 12 -9.26 -14.58 -14.06
N PRO A 13 -8.97 -15.06 -15.28
CA PRO A 13 -8.95 -14.23 -16.48
C PRO A 13 -10.40 -13.94 -16.89
N GLY A 14 -10.95 -12.83 -16.39
CA GLY A 14 -12.30 -12.38 -16.73
C GLY A 14 -13.15 -12.09 -15.50
N GLY A 15 -12.88 -10.97 -14.84
CA GLY A 15 -13.68 -10.47 -13.74
C GLY A 15 -13.13 -9.12 -13.33
N ILE A 16 -13.98 -8.09 -13.32
CA ILE A 16 -13.62 -6.71 -12.98
C ILE A 16 -12.80 -6.74 -11.69
N THR A 17 -11.56 -6.23 -11.75
CA THR A 17 -10.54 -6.17 -10.70
C THR A 17 -11.05 -5.40 -9.49
N THR A 18 -11.95 -6.00 -8.73
CA THR A 18 -12.25 -5.56 -7.37
C THR A 18 -11.06 -6.01 -6.54
N TYR A 19 -10.07 -5.12 -6.46
CA TYR A 19 -9.06 -5.17 -5.40
C TYR A 19 -9.80 -5.56 -4.12
N ALA A 20 -9.35 -6.60 -3.42
CA ALA A 20 -9.98 -7.01 -2.18
C ALA A 20 -10.00 -5.75 -1.28
N ILE A 21 -11.20 -5.26 -0.97
CA ILE A 21 -11.42 -3.96 -0.33
C ILE A 21 -10.62 -3.86 0.98
N ASP A 22 -10.43 -4.98 1.67
CA ASP A 22 -9.55 -5.10 2.84
C ASP A 22 -8.10 -4.68 2.57
N ASP A 23 -7.49 -5.06 1.44
CA ASP A 23 -6.12 -4.66 1.09
C ASP A 23 -6.02 -3.14 0.85
N LEU A 24 -7.07 -2.54 0.29
CA LEU A 24 -7.11 -1.10 0.01
C LEU A 24 -7.16 -0.27 1.31
N TYR A 25 -8.00 -0.66 2.27
CA TYR A 25 -8.08 0.05 3.56
C TYR A 25 -6.77 -0.01 4.32
N VAL A 26 -6.06 -1.15 4.27
CA VAL A 26 -4.75 -1.31 4.90
C VAL A 26 -3.71 -0.41 4.24
N GLU A 27 -3.66 -0.34 2.90
CA GLU A 27 -2.74 0.57 2.19
C GLU A 27 -2.99 2.04 2.56
N ILE A 28 -4.26 2.46 2.59
CA ILE A 28 -4.63 3.84 2.91
C ILE A 28 -4.24 4.18 4.35
N ALA A 29 -4.56 3.30 5.31
CA ALA A 29 -4.22 3.51 6.71
C ALA A 29 -2.71 3.56 6.92
N TYR A 30 -1.95 2.73 6.21
CA TYR A 30 -0.48 2.73 6.26
C TYR A 30 0.11 4.06 5.79
N LEU A 31 -0.37 4.58 4.65
CA LEU A 31 0.08 5.87 4.14
C LEU A 31 -0.34 7.04 5.03
N ALA A 32 -1.58 7.05 5.51
CA ALA A 32 -2.08 8.07 6.43
C ALA A 32 -1.27 8.10 7.74
N TYR A 33 -0.88 6.93 8.25
CA TYR A 33 -0.06 6.81 9.45
C TYR A 33 1.36 7.37 9.25
N HIS A 34 1.97 7.15 8.07
CA HIS A 34 3.36 7.53 7.83
C HIS A 34 3.56 8.94 7.26
N PHE A 35 2.67 9.40 6.39
CA PHE A 35 2.76 10.73 5.78
C PHE A 35 1.86 11.78 6.46
N HIS A 36 0.94 11.35 7.32
CA HIS A 36 -0.07 12.21 7.93
C HIS A 36 -0.91 13.00 6.92
N TRP A 37 -0.99 12.49 5.69
CA TRP A 37 -1.82 13.09 4.64
C TRP A 37 -3.31 12.87 4.94
N PRO A 38 -4.16 13.84 4.58
CA PRO A 38 -5.60 13.66 4.71
C PRO A 38 -6.06 12.56 3.76
N LEU A 39 -7.11 11.84 4.17
CA LEU A 39 -7.66 10.71 3.41
C LEU A 39 -7.98 11.06 1.95
N ALA A 40 -8.47 12.27 1.70
CA ALA A 40 -8.81 12.73 0.35
C ALA A 40 -7.61 12.71 -0.60
N GLU A 41 -6.44 13.18 -0.16
CA GLU A 41 -5.22 13.21 -0.98
C GLU A 41 -4.72 11.80 -1.29
N ILE A 42 -4.85 10.87 -0.32
CA ILE A 42 -4.44 9.47 -0.52
C ILE A 42 -5.38 8.75 -1.50
N LEU A 43 -6.68 9.08 -1.47
CA LEU A 43 -7.67 8.51 -2.37
C LEU A 43 -7.56 9.07 -3.80
N ASP A 44 -6.98 10.26 -3.96
CA ASP A 44 -6.74 10.90 -5.27
C ASP A 44 -5.53 10.26 -6.01
N LEU A 45 -4.61 9.63 -5.26
CA LEU A 45 -3.48 8.91 -5.86
C LEU A 45 -3.94 7.71 -6.69
N ASP A 46 -3.31 7.54 -7.85
CA ASP A 46 -3.47 6.33 -8.64
C ASP A 46 -3.00 5.10 -7.84
N HIS A 47 -3.62 3.95 -8.10
CA HIS A 47 -3.25 2.68 -7.47
C HIS A 47 -1.76 2.33 -7.60
N ILE A 48 -1.12 2.71 -8.71
CA ILE A 48 0.32 2.51 -8.92
C ILE A 48 1.15 3.42 -8.02
N GLU A 49 0.80 4.69 -7.93
CA GLU A 49 1.53 5.67 -7.12
C GLU A 49 1.40 5.33 -5.63
N ARG A 50 0.19 5.01 -5.18
CA ARG A 50 -0.07 4.60 -3.80
C ARG A 50 0.80 3.42 -3.38
N ARG A 51 0.92 2.40 -4.23
CA ARG A 51 1.80 1.23 -3.96
C ARG A 51 3.28 1.57 -3.97
N ARG A 52 3.71 2.51 -4.83
CA ARG A 52 5.11 2.97 -4.85
C ARG A 52 5.47 3.61 -3.50
N TYR A 53 4.64 4.52 -3.01
CA TYR A 53 4.86 5.16 -1.71
C TYR A 53 4.90 4.15 -0.56
N ALA A 54 3.97 3.18 -0.55
CA ALA A 54 3.98 2.12 0.46
C ALA A 54 5.30 1.30 0.45
N ALA A 55 5.84 1.01 -0.73
CA ALA A 55 7.12 0.32 -0.86
C ALA A 55 8.31 1.14 -0.36
N GLU A 56 8.36 2.44 -0.69
CA GLU A 56 9.43 3.35 -0.24
C GLU A 56 9.47 3.49 1.28
N ILE A 57 8.32 3.65 1.94
CA ILE A 57 8.25 3.66 3.41
C ILE A 57 8.82 2.36 3.97
N GLY A 58 8.43 1.21 3.40
CA GLY A 58 8.95 -0.09 3.81
C GLY A 58 10.47 -0.16 3.72
N THR A 59 11.07 0.40 2.66
CA THR A 59 12.53 0.50 2.51
C THR A 59 13.16 1.36 3.59
N ILE A 60 12.62 2.55 3.87
CA ILE A 60 13.13 3.47 4.91
C ILE A 60 13.09 2.80 6.30
N ILE A 61 11.98 2.15 6.65
CA ILE A 61 11.85 1.45 7.94
C ILE A 61 12.90 0.33 8.06
N GLN A 62 13.18 -0.38 6.97
CA GLN A 62 14.17 -1.46 6.98
C GLN A 62 15.60 -0.92 7.05
N LEU A 63 15.87 0.28 6.54
CA LEU A 63 17.17 0.93 6.67
C LEU A 63 17.40 1.42 8.11
N THR A 64 16.44 2.13 8.67
CA THR A 64 16.52 2.65 10.05
C THR A 64 16.59 1.54 11.10
N ALA A 65 15.95 0.39 10.86
CA ALA A 65 16.02 -0.76 11.77
C ALA A 65 17.37 -1.50 11.77
N ARG A 66 18.32 -1.12 10.90
CA ARG A 66 19.65 -1.76 10.79
C ARG A 66 20.75 -0.96 11.48
N GLU A 67 20.41 0.20 12.05
CA GLU A 67 21.25 1.02 12.92
C GLU A 67 20.99 0.68 14.39
#